data_AF-G5JSE7-F1
#
_entry.id   AF-G5JSE7-F1
#
_cell.length_a   1.000
_cell.length_b   1.000
_cell.length_c   1.000
_cell.angle_alpha   90.00
_cell.angle_beta   90.00
_cell.angle_gamma   90.00
#
_symmetry.space_group_name_H-M   'P 1'
#
loop_
_entity.id
_entity.type
_entity.pdbx_description
1 polymer ?
#
loop_
_entity_poly.entity_id
_entity_poly.type
_entity_poly.pdbx_seq_one_letter_code
_entity_poly.pdbx_strand_id
1 'polypeptide(L)' 'MITKQEILDKKFSTEFRGYNKEEVDEFLDEIIATLDALEQGKPSSNGGIKALKSEINDSPFY' A
#
# COMPACT_ATOMS: atom_id res chain seq x y z
N MET A 1 -5.12 7.09 7.97
CA MET A 1 -4.34 6.20 7.09
C MET A 1 -4.05 7.02 5.86
N ILE A 2 -2.79 7.21 5.50
CA ILE A 2 -2.42 7.99 4.32
C ILE A 2 -2.39 7.06 3.11
N THR A 3 -3.04 7.46 2.02
CA THR A 3 -3.10 6.72 0.75
C THR A 3 -2.12 7.30 -0.27
N LYS A 4 -1.73 6.52 -1.29
CA LYS A 4 -0.86 7.03 -2.37
C LYS A 4 -1.42 8.26 -3.06
N GLN A 5 -2.72 8.24 -3.33
CA GLN A 5 -3.41 9.35 -3.98
C GLN A 5 -3.29 10.64 -3.14
N GLU A 6 -3.43 10.54 -1.83
CA GLU A 6 -3.26 11.70 -0.93
C GLU A 6 -1.82 12.26 -0.93
N ILE A 7 -0.82 11.43 -1.20
CA ILE A 7 0.58 11.87 -1.33
C ILE A 7 0.80 12.57 -2.66
N LEU A 8 0.30 11.99 -3.76
CA LEU A 8 0.40 12.56 -5.11
C LEU A 8 -0.32 13.90 -5.25
N ASP A 9 -1.48 14.05 -4.59
CA ASP A 9 -2.26 15.29 -4.64
C ASP A 9 -1.76 16.36 -3.65
N LYS A 10 -0.79 16.02 -2.80
CA LYS A 10 -0.28 16.94 -1.78
C LYS A 10 0.57 18.03 -2.42
N LYS A 11 0.20 19.28 -2.17
CA LYS A 11 1.01 20.45 -2.54
C LYS A 11 1.72 21.01 -1.32
N PHE A 12 3.01 21.26 -1.47
CA PHE A 12 3.85 21.91 -0.47
C PHE A 12 4.15 23.34 -0.87
N SER A 13 4.13 24.26 0.09
CA SER A 13 4.51 25.65 -0.11
C SER A 13 6.03 25.80 0.02
N THR A 14 6.63 26.68 -0.77
CA THR A 14 8.07 27.00 -0.69
C THR A 14 8.31 28.17 0.27
N GLU A 15 9.25 28.03 1.20
CA GLU A 15 9.66 29.10 2.13
C GLU A 15 11.16 29.40 2.00
N PHE A 16 11.60 30.59 2.45
CA PHE A 16 12.98 31.10 2.29
C PHE A 16 14.08 30.22 2.96
N ARG A 17 13.70 29.21 3.73
CA ARG A 17 14.56 28.14 4.28
C ARG A 17 13.82 26.80 4.36
N GLY A 18 12.97 26.53 3.36
CA GLY A 18 12.26 25.26 3.25
C GLY A 18 13.16 24.11 2.80
N TYR A 19 12.57 22.92 2.76
CA TYR A 19 13.22 21.76 2.16
C TYR A 19 13.44 21.96 0.66
N ASN A 20 14.50 21.35 0.12
CA ASN A 20 14.72 21.33 -1.32
C ASN A 20 13.58 20.54 -1.98
N LYS A 21 12.94 21.14 -2.98
CA LYS A 21 11.83 20.52 -3.70
C LYS A 21 12.24 19.19 -4.34
N GLU A 22 13.42 19.11 -4.94
CA GLU A 22 13.89 17.89 -5.62
C GLU A 22 14.09 16.75 -4.62
N GLU A 23 14.73 17.02 -3.47
CA GLU A 23 14.89 16.03 -2.40
C GLU A 23 13.56 15.58 -1.79
N VAL A 24 12.58 16.49 -1.70
CA VAL A 24 11.23 16.16 -1.24
C VAL A 24 10.54 15.26 -2.26
N ASP A 25 10.59 15.59 -3.55
CA ASP A 25 9.95 14.81 -4.61
C ASP A 25 10.54 13.38 -4.65
N GLU A 26 11.88 13.23 -4.58
CA GLU A 26 12.56 11.92 -4.51
C GLU A 26 12.12 11.09 -3.29
N PHE A 27 12.01 11.73 -2.12
CA PHE A 27 11.56 11.05 -0.91
C PHE A 27 10.09 10.59 -0.99
N LEU A 28 9.23 11.37 -1.66
CA LEU A 28 7.83 10.99 -1.86
C LEU A 28 7.71 9.78 -2.81
N ASP A 29 8.53 9.70 -3.85
CA ASP A 29 8.58 8.55 -4.76
C ASP A 29 8.96 7.25 -4.01
N GLU A 30 9.93 7.31 -3.08
CA GLU A 30 10.30 6.17 -2.23
C GLU A 30 9.14 5.70 -1.32
N ILE A 31 8.40 6.65 -0.74
CA ILE A 31 7.23 6.34 0.09
C ILE A 31 6.15 5.67 -0.76
N ILE A 32 5.89 6.18 -1.96
CA ILE A 32 4.91 5.61 -2.89
C ILE A 32 5.30 4.17 -3.24
N ALA A 33 6.56 3.93 -3.60
CA ALA A 33 7.07 2.60 -3.89
C ALA A 33 6.94 1.63 -2.70
N THR A 34 7.20 2.11 -1.48
CA THR A 34 7.03 1.33 -0.25
C THR A 34 5.56 1.01 0.03
N LEU A 35 4.66 1.99 -0.17
CA LEU A 35 3.22 1.78 -0.05
C LEU A 35 2.70 0.79 -1.10
N ASP A 36 3.25 0.80 -2.32
CA ASP A 36 3.00 -0.21 -3.35
C ASP A 36 3.42 -1.60 -2.88
N ALA A 37 4.64 -1.73 -2.39
CA ALA A 37 5.13 -3.00 -1.86
C ALA A 37 4.29 -3.50 -0.67
N LEU A 38 3.81 -2.62 0.20
CA LEU A 38 2.96 -3.00 1.34
C LEU A 38 1.54 -3.38 0.91
N GLU A 39 0.98 -2.73 -0.10
CA GLU A 39 -0.34 -3.09 -0.65
C GLU A 39 -0.28 -4.41 -1.43
N GLN A 40 0.77 -4.63 -2.21
CA GLN A 40 0.99 -5.87 -2.97
C GLN A 40 1.44 -7.03 -2.07
N GLY A 41 2.22 -6.73 -1.03
CA GLY A 41 2.70 -7.65 -0.02
C GLY A 41 1.67 -8.01 1.04
N LYS A 42 0.45 -7.46 0.99
CA LYS A 42 -0.71 -8.09 1.63
C LYS A 42 -1.06 -9.28 0.75
N PRO A 43 -0.67 -10.53 1.10
CA PRO A 43 -1.28 -11.68 0.45
C PRO A 43 -2.77 -11.47 0.59
N SER A 44 -3.48 -11.57 -0.53
CA SER A 44 -4.92 -11.67 -0.54
C SER A 44 -5.31 -12.80 0.42
N SER A 45 -5.57 -12.47 1.68
CA SER A 45 -6.03 -13.41 2.69
C SER A 45 -7.45 -13.90 2.34
N ASN A 46 -8.03 -13.40 1.23
CA ASN A 46 -9.22 -13.95 0.61
C ASN A 46 -8.95 -15.23 -0.21
N GLY A 47 -7.69 -15.48 -0.61
CA GLY A 47 -7.29 -16.71 -1.30
C GLY A 47 -7.12 -17.90 -0.34
N GLY A 48 -6.49 -17.66 0.82
CA GLY A 48 -6.31 -18.68 1.86
C GLY A 48 -7.65 -19.16 2.44
N ILE A 49 -8.56 -18.23 2.75
CA ILE A 49 -9.88 -18.59 3.30
C ILE A 49 -10.72 -19.36 2.27
N LYS A 50 -10.60 -19.05 0.96
CA LYS A 50 -11.31 -19.80 -0.09
C LYS A 50 -10.79 -21.23 -0.23
N ALA A 51 -9.48 -21.44 -0.21
CA ALA A 51 -8.87 -22.76 -0.31
C ALA A 51 -9.21 -23.65 0.91
N LEU A 52 -9.16 -23.07 2.12
CA LEU A 52 -9.57 -23.78 3.34
C LEU A 52 -11.08 -24.07 3.38
N LYS A 53 -11.93 -23.20 2.81
CA LYS A 53 -13.38 -23.43 2.74
C LYS A 53 -13.79 -24.53 1.76
N SER A 54 -13.08 -24.69 0.64
CA SER A 54 -13.34 -25.81 -0.29
C SER A 54 -12.99 -27.15 0.35
N GLU A 55 -11.91 -27.22 1.14
CA GLU A 55 -11.45 -28.47 1.77
C GLU A 55 -12.38 -28.96 2.90
N ILE A 56 -13.05 -28.04 3.61
CA ILE A 56 -14.05 -28.41 4.63
C ILE A 56 -15.35 -28.92 3.99
N ASN A 57 -15.75 -28.38 2.82
CA ASN A 57 -17.02 -28.69 2.18
C ASN A 57 -17.01 -30.02 1.39
N ASP A 58 -15.83 -30.53 1.04
CA ASP A 58 -15.65 -31.84 0.38
C ASP A 58 -15.40 -32.99 1.38
N SER A 59 -15.45 -32.72 2.69
CA SER A 59 -15.29 -33.76 3.72
C SER A 59 -16.60 -34.57 3.84
N PRO A 60 -16.57 -35.90 3.60
CA PRO A 60 -17.76 -36.74 3.53
C PRO A 60 -18.42 -37.02 4.91
N PHE A 61 -18.02 -36.30 5.95
CA PHE A 61 -18.41 -36.55 7.34
C PHE A 61 -19.14 -35.37 8.02
N TYR A 62 -19.64 -34.39 7.24
CA TYR A 62 -20.67 -33.42 7.67
C TYR A 62 -21.81 -33.35 6.66
#